data_AF-A0AAF1BZD7-F1
#
_entry.id   AF-A0AAF1BZD7-F1
#
_cell.length_a   1.000
_cell.length_b   1.000
_cell.length_c   1.000
_cell.angle_alpha   90.00
_cell.angle_beta   90.00
_cell.angle_gamma   90.00
#
_symmetry.space_group_name_H-M   'P 1'
#
loop_
_entity.id
_entity.type
_entity.pdbx_description
1 polymer ?
#
loop_
_entity_poly.entity_id
_entity_poly.type
_entity_poly.pdbx_seq_one_letter_code
_entity_poly.pdbx_strand_id
1 'polypeptide(L)'
;MSDYPPQTPPPPAGPPPVPLTDAEAQQWAGLSHLLGGVLGFLAPLIIWLVFKDRSGYVSAESKRALNFQLVVTVGYVVSYVLMIVLIGYLTWLALWVLSIYLGYTNFQAVNQRRATSYPVDVQIIK
;
A
#
# COMPACT_ATOMS: atom_id res chain seq x y z
N MET A 1 24.24 5.53 -51.29
CA MET A 1 23.32 6.44 -50.59
C MET A 1 22.60 5.60 -49.56
N SER A 2 22.88 5.82 -48.28
CA SER A 2 22.27 5.07 -47.18
C SER A 2 20.91 5.67 -46.88
N ASP A 3 19.84 5.08 -47.42
CA ASP A 3 18.46 5.45 -47.11
C ASP A 3 18.13 5.05 -45.67
N TYR A 4 18.36 5.97 -44.73
CA TYR A 4 17.80 5.83 -43.39
C TYR A 4 16.29 6.11 -43.45
N PRO A 5 15.44 5.23 -42.89
CA PRO A 5 14.02 5.53 -42.80
C PRO A 5 13.81 6.80 -41.94
N PRO A 6 12.84 7.65 -42.29
CA PRO A 6 12.53 8.84 -41.51
C PRO A 6 12.19 8.46 -40.07
N GLN A 7 12.95 8.97 -39.10
CA GLN A 7 12.61 8.83 -37.69
C GLN A 7 11.35 9.64 -37.40
N THR A 8 10.25 8.99 -37.02
CA THR A 8 9.06 9.67 -36.53
C THR A 8 9.38 10.35 -35.20
N PRO A 9 8.99 11.62 -34.99
CA PRO A 9 9.18 12.28 -33.70
C PRO A 9 8.51 11.48 -32.58
N PRO A 10 9.12 11.38 -31.39
CA PRO A 10 8.46 10.78 -30.24
C PRO A 10 7.14 11.52 -29.97
N PRO A 11 6.05 10.79 -29.63
CA PRO A 11 4.77 11.42 -29.33
C PRO A 11 4.92 12.44 -28.19
N PRO A 12 4.15 13.55 -28.21
CA PRO A 12 4.23 14.56 -27.18
C PRO A 12 4.05 13.94 -25.79
N ALA A 13 4.97 14.21 -24.87
CA ALA A 13 4.81 13.83 -23.49
C ALA A 13 3.52 14.47 -22.93
N GLY A 14 2.67 13.67 -22.29
CA GLY A 14 1.47 14.17 -21.63
C GLY A 14 1.82 15.21 -20.55
N PRO A 15 0.85 16.05 -20.15
CA PRO A 15 1.07 17.02 -19.09
C PRO A 15 1.51 16.32 -17.78
N PRO A 16 2.40 16.94 -16.99
CA PRO A 16 2.90 16.35 -15.76
C PRO A 16 1.76 16.13 -14.75
N PRO A 17 1.86 15.11 -13.87
CA PRO A 17 0.86 14.86 -12.83
C PRO A 17 0.69 16.07 -11.92
N VAL A 18 -0.55 16.40 -11.57
CA VAL A 18 -0.86 17.48 -10.63
C VAL A 18 -0.52 17.01 -9.20
N PRO A 19 0.39 17.71 -8.48
CA PRO A 19 0.76 17.37 -7.10
C PRO A 19 -0.45 17.46 -6.15
N LEU A 20 -0.43 16.63 -5.09
CA LEU A 20 -1.41 16.73 -4.01
C LEU A 20 -1.07 17.87 -3.05
N THR A 21 -2.11 18.47 -2.45
CA THR A 21 -1.95 19.30 -1.24
C THR A 21 -1.50 18.45 -0.05
N ASP A 22 -0.93 19.08 0.97
CA ASP A 22 -0.51 18.39 2.21
C ASP A 22 -1.68 17.66 2.90
N ALA A 23 -2.87 18.26 2.89
CA ALA A 23 -4.07 17.68 3.48
C ALA A 23 -4.54 16.43 2.72
N GLU A 24 -4.56 16.49 1.39
CA GLU A 24 -4.88 15.31 0.57
C GLU A 24 -3.83 14.21 0.73
N ALA A 25 -2.55 14.58 0.77
CA ALA A 25 -1.47 13.63 0.99
C ALA A 25 -1.60 12.92 2.34
N GLN A 26 -1.94 13.64 3.41
CA GLN A 26 -2.22 13.06 4.73
C GLN A 26 -3.44 12.13 4.69
N GLN A 27 -4.52 12.55 4.05
CA GLN A 27 -5.72 11.75 3.92
C GLN A 27 -5.44 10.41 3.20
N TRP A 28 -4.81 10.43 2.03
CA TRP A 28 -4.56 9.23 1.25
C TRP A 28 -3.51 8.30 1.87
N ALA A 29 -2.48 8.87 2.50
CA ALA A 29 -1.52 8.09 3.29
C ALA A 29 -2.21 7.37 4.45
N GLY A 30 -3.03 8.09 5.23
CA GLY A 30 -3.77 7.49 6.34
C GLY A 30 -4.74 6.41 5.87
N LEU A 31 -5.53 6.69 4.82
CA LEU A 31 -6.47 5.73 4.25
C LEU A 31 -5.77 4.46 3.76
N SER A 32 -4.53 4.53 3.30
CA SER A 32 -3.76 3.35 2.93
C SER A 32 -3.60 2.37 4.10
N HIS A 33 -3.32 2.88 5.30
CA HIS A 33 -3.21 2.05 6.50
C HIS A 33 -4.56 1.55 6.99
N LEU A 34 -5.55 2.45 7.08
CA LEU A 34 -6.86 2.12 7.64
C LEU A 34 -7.61 1.12 6.75
N LEU A 35 -7.70 1.42 5.45
CA LEU A 35 -8.35 0.54 4.49
C LEU A 35 -7.52 -0.71 4.25
N GLY A 36 -6.18 -0.64 4.33
CA GLY A 36 -5.33 -1.83 4.31
C GLY A 36 -5.68 -2.79 5.43
N GLY A 37 -5.86 -2.28 6.66
CA GLY A 37 -6.25 -3.10 7.81
C GLY A 37 -7.57 -3.84 7.63
N VAL A 38 -8.55 -3.24 6.94
CA VAL A 38 -9.91 -3.78 6.77
C VAL A 38 -10.09 -4.58 5.49
N LEU A 39 -9.63 -4.03 4.35
CA LEU A 39 -9.82 -4.56 3.00
C LEU A 39 -8.62 -5.36 2.48
N GLY A 40 -7.53 -5.45 3.26
CA GLY A 40 -6.31 -6.16 2.89
C GLY A 40 -5.44 -5.37 1.89
N PHE A 41 -4.53 -6.09 1.21
CA PHE A 41 -3.46 -5.49 0.40
C PHE A 41 -3.96 -4.70 -0.83
N LEU A 42 -5.18 -4.96 -1.33
CA LEU A 42 -5.70 -4.28 -2.51
C LEU A 42 -5.90 -2.78 -2.29
N ALA A 43 -6.36 -2.37 -1.11
CA ALA A 43 -6.60 -0.96 -0.81
C ALA A 43 -5.29 -0.11 -0.88
N PRO A 44 -4.21 -0.43 -0.16
CA PRO A 44 -2.97 0.32 -0.26
C PRO A 44 -2.29 0.16 -1.64
N LEU A 45 -2.49 -0.96 -2.35
CA LEU A 45 -2.00 -1.12 -3.73
C LEU A 45 -2.67 -0.13 -4.69
N ILE A 46 -3.99 -0.01 -4.64
CA ILE A 46 -4.74 0.91 -5.50
C ILE A 46 -4.33 2.36 -5.18
N ILE A 47 -4.27 2.73 -3.91
CA ILE A 47 -3.87 4.09 -3.51
C ILE A 47 -2.45 4.38 -3.97
N TRP A 48 -1.51 3.44 -3.80
CA TRP A 48 -0.15 3.59 -4.30
C TRP A 48 -0.13 3.82 -5.81
N LEU A 49 -0.78 2.96 -6.60
CA LEU A 49 -0.78 3.09 -8.06
C LEU A 49 -1.38 4.42 -8.55
N VAL A 50 -2.43 4.92 -7.89
CA VAL A 50 -3.11 6.16 -8.28
C VAL A 50 -2.33 7.41 -7.90
N PHE A 51 -1.63 7.41 -6.75
CA PHE A 51 -1.04 8.62 -6.19
C PHE A 51 0.49 8.62 -6.13
N LYS A 52 1.17 7.54 -6.52
CA LYS A 52 2.64 7.41 -6.44
C LYS A 52 3.42 8.55 -7.11
N ASP A 53 2.89 9.09 -8.21
CA ASP A 53 3.55 10.15 -8.99
C ASP A 53 3.10 11.56 -8.57
N ARG A 54 2.12 11.67 -7.66
CA ARG A 54 1.53 12.94 -7.20
C ARG A 54 2.01 13.35 -5.81
N SER A 55 2.50 12.40 -5.00
CA SER A 55 3.07 12.67 -3.69
C SER A 55 4.05 11.57 -3.26
N GLY A 56 5.29 11.95 -2.98
CA GLY A 56 6.31 11.04 -2.43
C GLY A 56 5.92 10.51 -1.04
N TYR A 57 5.21 11.31 -0.24
CA TYR A 57 4.72 10.90 1.08
C TYR A 57 3.66 9.80 0.98
N VAL A 58 2.64 9.98 0.13
CA VAL A 58 1.63 8.94 -0.13
C VAL A 58 2.31 7.70 -0.70
N SER A 59 3.24 7.86 -1.65
CA SER A 59 3.98 6.73 -2.21
C SER A 59 4.70 5.90 -1.14
N ALA A 60 5.36 6.55 -0.18
CA ALA A 60 6.06 5.88 0.91
C ALA A 60 5.10 5.14 1.87
N GLU A 61 4.07 5.83 2.37
CA GLU A 61 3.14 5.24 3.35
C GLU A 61 2.25 4.15 2.74
N SER A 62 1.78 4.35 1.50
CA SER A 62 1.00 3.33 0.79
C SER A 62 1.83 2.07 0.52
N LYS A 63 3.10 2.20 0.12
CA LYS A 63 4.00 1.03 -0.02
C LYS A 63 4.23 0.33 1.31
N ARG A 64 4.36 1.09 2.40
CA ARG A 64 4.55 0.51 3.73
C ARG A 64 3.34 -0.28 4.20
N ALA A 65 2.14 0.31 4.06
CA ALA A 65 0.87 -0.39 4.32
C ALA A 65 0.74 -1.65 3.44
N LEU A 66 1.05 -1.53 2.15
CA LEU A 66 0.99 -2.63 1.18
C LEU A 66 1.92 -3.79 1.56
N ASN A 67 3.18 -3.49 1.86
CA ASN A 67 4.18 -4.46 2.28
C ASN A 67 3.73 -5.23 3.53
N PHE A 68 3.20 -4.53 4.54
CA PHE A 68 2.63 -5.19 5.73
C PHE A 68 1.43 -6.08 5.38
N GLN A 69 0.50 -5.58 4.54
CA GLN A 69 -0.67 -6.37 4.15
C GLN A 69 -0.31 -7.62 3.33
N LEU A 70 0.79 -7.60 2.56
CA LEU A 70 1.30 -8.80 1.89
C LEU A 70 1.77 -9.85 2.90
N VAL A 71 2.44 -9.44 3.98
CA VAL A 71 2.83 -10.34 5.07
C VAL A 71 1.59 -10.93 5.76
N VAL A 72 0.58 -10.10 6.07
CA VAL A 72 -0.69 -10.57 6.65
C VAL A 72 -1.39 -11.55 5.70
N THR A 73 -1.35 -11.30 4.39
CA THR A 73 -1.95 -12.16 3.37
C THR A 73 -1.31 -13.54 3.36
N VAL A 74 0.02 -13.63 3.49
CA VAL A 74 0.71 -14.92 3.67
C VAL A 74 0.22 -15.63 4.93
N GLY A 75 0.05 -14.90 6.04
CA GLY A 75 -0.52 -15.42 7.27
C GLY A 75 -1.94 -15.98 7.11
N TYR A 76 -2.78 -15.35 6.27
CA TYR A 76 -4.10 -15.87 5.93
C TYR A 76 -4.03 -17.16 5.12
N VAL A 77 -3.11 -17.26 4.16
CA VAL A 77 -2.91 -18.49 3.38
C VAL A 77 -2.49 -19.65 4.30
N VAL A 78 -1.56 -19.40 5.23
CA VAL A 78 -1.15 -20.39 6.24
C VAL A 78 -2.34 -20.77 7.12
N SER A 79 -3.08 -19.78 7.64
CA SER A 79 -4.25 -20.01 8.48
C SER A 79 -5.33 -20.84 7.75
N TYR A 80 -5.53 -20.61 6.46
CA TYR A 80 -6.47 -21.37 5.64
C TYR A 80 -6.09 -22.86 5.57
N VAL A 81 -4.82 -23.18 5.38
CA VAL A 81 -4.33 -24.58 5.43
C VAL A 81 -4.56 -25.19 6.82
N LEU A 82 -4.33 -24.41 7.89
CA LEU A 82 -4.56 -24.83 9.28
C LEU A 82 -6.04 -24.98 9.65
N MET A 83 -6.99 -24.54 8.82
CA MET A 83 -8.42 -24.73 9.09
C MET A 83 -8.81 -26.21 9.07
N ILE A 84 -8.04 -27.07 8.37
CA ILE A 84 -8.25 -28.53 8.36
C ILE A 84 -8.23 -29.11 9.78
N VAL A 85 -7.41 -28.53 10.68
CA VAL A 85 -7.28 -28.94 12.09
C VAL A 85 -7.98 -27.98 13.05
N LEU A 86 -8.94 -27.18 12.56
CA LEU A 86 -9.75 -26.19 13.29
C LEU A 86 -9.01 -24.99 13.91
N ILE A 87 -7.69 -25.08 14.16
CA ILE A 87 -6.92 -23.96 14.73
C ILE A 87 -6.83 -22.76 13.77
N GLY A 88 -6.94 -23.01 12.45
CA GLY A 88 -6.86 -21.98 11.41
C GLY A 88 -7.90 -20.87 11.56
N TYR A 89 -9.08 -21.16 12.12
CA TYR A 89 -10.11 -20.14 12.38
C TYR A 89 -9.65 -19.13 13.42
N LEU A 90 -9.01 -19.58 14.50
CA LEU A 90 -8.51 -18.72 15.56
C LEU A 90 -7.34 -17.87 15.06
N THR A 91 -6.39 -18.46 14.32
CA THR A 91 -5.24 -17.72 13.78
C THR A 91 -5.67 -16.71 12.72
N TRP A 92 -6.65 -17.05 11.87
CA TRP A 92 -7.21 -16.13 10.89
C TRP A 92 -7.88 -14.92 11.55
N LEU A 93 -8.72 -15.16 12.56
CA LEU A 93 -9.39 -14.06 13.29
C LEU A 93 -8.39 -13.18 14.03
N ALA A 94 -7.38 -13.77 14.66
CA ALA A 94 -6.32 -13.02 15.35
C ALA A 94 -5.53 -12.13 14.40
N LEU A 95 -5.16 -12.64 13.22
CA LEU A 95 -4.49 -11.85 12.18
C LEU A 95 -5.36 -10.70 11.67
N TRP A 96 -6.67 -10.94 11.51
CA TRP A 96 -7.60 -9.91 11.07
C TRP A 96 -7.72 -8.76 12.07
N VAL A 97 -7.89 -9.08 13.36
CA VAL A 97 -7.94 -8.07 14.44
C VAL A 97 -6.61 -7.32 14.53
N LEU A 98 -5.47 -8.02 14.46
CA LEU A 98 -4.15 -7.39 14.48
C LEU A 98 -3.95 -6.44 13.29
N SER A 99 -4.38 -6.85 12.09
CA SER A 99 -4.29 -6.04 10.88
C SER A 99 -5.06 -4.72 11.03
N ILE A 100 -6.29 -4.78 11.55
CA ILE A 100 -7.12 -3.58 11.79
C ILE A 100 -6.49 -2.68 12.85
N TYR A 101 -6.03 -3.25 13.97
CA TYR A 101 -5.40 -2.49 15.05
C TYR A 101 -4.15 -1.75 14.57
N LEU A 102 -3.27 -2.43 13.83
CA LEU A 102 -2.06 -1.82 13.28
C LEU A 102 -2.37 -0.81 12.17
N GLY A 103 -3.40 -1.05 11.36
CA GLY A 103 -3.90 -0.09 10.37
C GLY A 103 -4.40 1.20 11.03
N TYR A 104 -5.20 1.07 12.09
CA TYR A 104 -5.74 2.20 12.84
C TYR A 104 -4.66 3.02 13.55
N THR A 105 -3.70 2.36 14.21
CA THR A 105 -2.60 3.06 14.90
C THR A 105 -1.72 3.84 13.92
N ASN A 106 -1.44 3.29 12.74
CA ASN A 106 -0.69 4.00 11.70
C ASN A 106 -1.51 5.11 11.03
N PHE A 107 -2.82 4.95 10.86
CA PHE A 107 -3.71 6.04 10.45
C PHE A 107 -3.64 7.23 11.41
N GLN A 108 -3.69 6.95 12.72
CA GLN A 108 -3.55 7.99 13.75
C GLN A 108 -2.15 8.62 13.73
N ALA A 109 -1.10 7.84 13.50
CA ALA A 109 0.26 8.36 13.39
C ALA A 109 0.40 9.34 12.21
N VAL A 110 -0.14 9.00 11.03
CA VAL A 110 -0.17 9.89 9.86
C VAL A 110 -0.91 11.20 10.18
N ASN A 111 -2.09 11.12 10.80
CA ASN A 111 -2.87 12.32 11.14
C ASN A 111 -2.19 13.22 12.18
N GLN A 112 -1.35 12.64 13.04
CA GLN A 112 -0.56 13.37 14.03
C GLN A 112 0.84 13.78 13.52
N ARG A 113 1.14 13.53 12.23
CA ARG A 113 2.48 13.74 11.62
C ARG A 113 3.60 13.04 12.38
N ARG A 114 3.31 11.87 12.96
CA ARG A 114 4.28 10.99 13.62
C ARG A 114 4.78 9.93 12.64
N ALA A 115 5.95 9.38 12.93
CA ALA A 115 6.46 8.25 12.17
C ALA A 115 5.50 7.05 12.29
N THR A 116 5.09 6.52 11.14
CA THR A 116 4.41 5.22 11.10
C THR A 116 5.39 4.14 11.54
N SER A 117 4.90 2.97 11.94
CA SER A 117 5.72 1.76 12.10
C SER A 117 4.85 0.51 12.11
N TYR A 118 5.32 -0.53 11.42
CA TYR A 118 4.79 -1.88 11.56
C TYR A 118 5.83 -2.74 12.28
N PRO A 119 5.39 -3.70 13.12
CA PRO A 119 6.31 -4.60 13.82
C PRO A 119 7.10 -5.50 12.86
N VAL A 120 6.57 -5.71 11.65
CA VAL A 120 7.22 -6.46 10.57
C VAL A 120 7.36 -5.52 9.38
N ASP A 121 8.58 -5.03 9.14
CA ASP A 121 8.91 -4.11 8.06
C ASP A 121 9.67 -4.85 6.95
N VAL A 122 8.93 -5.53 6.08
CA VAL A 122 9.48 -6.26 4.93
C VAL A 122 9.33 -5.40 3.69
N GLN A 123 10.45 -5.05 3.04
CA GLN A 123 10.40 -4.26 1.80
C GLN A 123 10.26 -5.16 0.57
N ILE A 124 9.02 -5.51 0.22
CA ILE A 124 8.72 -6.28 -0.99
C ILE A 124 8.68 -5.34 -2.21
N ILE A 125 8.02 -4.19 -2.05
CA ILE A 125 7.91 -3.16 -3.07
C ILE A 125 8.80 -1.97 -2.66
N LYS A 126 9.69 -1.56 -3.57
CA LYS A 126 10.68 -0.49 -3.36
C LYS A 126 10.20 0.89 -3.79
#